data_AF-A0A956HRE6-F1
#
_entry.id   AF-A0A956HRE6-F1
#
_cell.length_a   1.000
_cell.length_b   1.000
_cell.length_c   1.000
_cell.angle_alpha   90.00
_cell.angle_beta   90.00
_cell.angle_gamma   90.00
#
_symmetry.space_group_name_H-M   'P 1'
#
loop_
_entity.id
_entity.type
_entity.pdbx_description
1 polymer ?
#
loop_
_entity_poly.entity_id
_entity_poly.type
_entity_poly.pdbx_seq_one_letter_code
_entity_poly.pdbx_strand_id
1 'polypeptide(L)'
;MAAKLILVGGDHPVEHTLSSFNTLGRHPDNSIQVLDRIVSKEHCRITVGAEGYVLRDVGSLNGSFVNGEKITEHVLRHGDQISLGNTTYRFVEDRPAEDLPLRKVTMMGDQVQSQVQSTLSAKSRFLPASAIKDTNALRADYEKLRIAHELSQKLSLDTDLDELLQKIVDETFQLIRADRAVILLLNQDNDELEPRYVRQKRDEEIKLSRSILEEVKKGRRAVLSSDALVDERFKAAKSIIMQGIRSTMCVPLVYNDILLGAIHVDSMLATGAFTEKDLLL
;
A
#
# COMPACT_ATOMS: atom_id res chain seq x y z
N MET A 1 2.83 -8.40 21.28
CA MET A 1 2.64 -8.56 19.83
C MET A 1 2.03 -9.93 19.60
N ALA A 2 0.76 -9.98 19.18
CA ALA A 2 0.17 -11.24 18.75
C ALA A 2 0.67 -11.54 17.33
N ALA A 3 0.85 -12.81 16.99
CA ALA A 3 1.17 -13.23 15.63
C ALA A 3 0.45 -14.52 15.35
N LYS A 4 0.28 -14.85 14.07
CA LYS A 4 -0.40 -16.07 13.62
C LYS A 4 0.24 -16.63 12.35
N LEU A 5 0.07 -17.93 12.15
CA LEU A 5 0.35 -18.60 10.89
C LEU A 5 -0.97 -18.89 10.17
N ILE A 6 -1.05 -18.52 8.90
CA ILE A 6 -2.21 -18.79 8.05
C ILE A 6 -1.82 -19.84 7.01
N LEU A 7 -2.53 -20.97 6.98
CA LEU A 7 -2.30 -22.01 5.97
C LEU A 7 -2.71 -21.53 4.57
N VAL A 8 -1.81 -21.66 3.60
CA VAL A 8 -2.03 -21.28 2.20
C VAL A 8 -2.46 -22.51 1.39
N GLY A 9 -3.61 -22.46 0.72
CA GLY A 9 -4.02 -23.47 -0.26
C GLY A 9 -5.14 -24.45 0.15
N GLY A 10 -5.95 -24.14 1.15
CA GLY A 10 -7.18 -24.88 1.48
C GLY A 10 -8.46 -24.12 1.09
N ASP A 11 -9.59 -24.82 0.96
CA ASP A 11 -10.92 -24.21 0.74
C ASP A 11 -11.33 -23.22 1.86
N HIS A 12 -10.71 -23.34 3.04
CA HIS A 12 -10.88 -22.43 4.17
C HIS A 12 -9.51 -22.06 4.76
N PRO A 13 -9.27 -20.79 5.11
CA PRO A 13 -8.05 -20.37 5.80
C PRO A 13 -8.02 -20.99 7.20
N VAL A 14 -6.97 -21.76 7.49
CA VAL A 14 -6.70 -22.28 8.84
C VAL A 14 -5.67 -21.35 9.48
N GLU A 15 -6.07 -20.72 10.59
CA GLU A 15 -5.21 -19.80 11.35
C GLU A 15 -4.72 -20.44 12.65
N HIS A 16 -3.44 -20.25 12.96
CA HIS A 16 -2.82 -20.69 14.20
C HIS A 16 -2.18 -19.50 14.93
N THR A 17 -2.76 -19.08 16.05
CA THR A 17 -2.17 -18.04 16.89
C THR A 17 -0.87 -18.54 17.52
N LEU A 18 0.19 -17.74 17.39
CA LEU A 18 1.51 -18.03 17.95
C LEU A 18 1.61 -17.54 19.39
N SER A 19 2.20 -18.39 20.22
CA SER A 19 2.62 -18.08 21.58
C SER A 19 4.13 -17.75 21.63
N SER A 20 4.71 -17.61 22.82
CA SER A 20 6.16 -17.38 22.97
C SER A 20 7.03 -18.55 22.50
N PHE A 21 6.45 -19.77 22.44
CA PHE A 21 7.13 -20.99 22.00
C PHE A 21 6.15 -21.91 21.28
N ASN A 22 6.42 -22.21 20.01
CA ASN A 22 5.57 -23.03 19.18
C ASN A 22 6.40 -24.12 18.50
N THR A 23 5.91 -25.34 18.49
CA THR A 23 6.48 -26.47 17.76
C THR A 23 5.62 -26.80 16.56
N LEU A 24 6.27 -27.13 15.44
CA LEU A 24 5.64 -27.49 14.19
C LEU A 24 6.18 -28.85 13.73
N GLY A 25 5.28 -29.74 13.34
CA GLY A 25 5.62 -31.05 12.83
C GLY A 25 4.39 -31.92 12.63
N ARG A 26 4.55 -33.09 12.01
CA ARG A 26 3.39 -33.96 11.70
C ARG A 26 2.81 -34.69 12.90
N HIS A 27 3.58 -34.79 13.99
CA HIS A 27 3.10 -35.46 15.19
C HIS A 27 2.05 -34.59 15.89
N PRO A 28 0.96 -35.16 16.44
CA PRO A 28 -0.08 -34.40 17.14
C PRO A 28 0.40 -33.70 18.42
N ASP A 29 1.57 -34.08 18.96
CA ASP A 29 2.14 -33.45 20.16
C ASP A 29 2.74 -32.05 19.89
N ASN A 30 2.82 -31.63 18.63
CA ASN A 30 3.25 -30.28 18.30
C ASN A 30 2.13 -29.28 18.55
N SER A 31 2.47 -28.06 18.99
CA SER A 31 1.48 -26.99 19.16
C SER A 31 0.75 -26.65 17.86
N ILE A 32 1.41 -26.85 16.71
CA ILE A 32 0.82 -26.75 15.39
C ILE A 32 1.13 -28.06 14.65
N GLN A 33 0.10 -28.90 14.53
CA GLN A 33 0.21 -30.15 13.79
C GLN A 33 0.13 -29.86 12.28
N VAL A 34 1.15 -30.29 11.55
CA VAL A 34 1.23 -30.16 10.09
C VAL A 34 0.82 -31.49 9.46
N LEU A 35 -0.35 -31.54 8.80
CA LEU A 35 -0.91 -32.76 8.21
C LEU A 35 -0.26 -33.14 6.88
N ASP A 36 1.06 -33.27 6.88
CA ASP A 36 1.86 -33.61 5.72
C ASP A 36 2.81 -34.78 6.03
N ARG A 37 2.77 -35.80 5.17
CA ARG A 37 3.55 -37.02 5.31
C ARG A 37 5.05 -36.80 5.14
N ILE A 38 5.46 -35.78 4.38
CA ILE A 38 6.88 -35.49 4.15
C ILE A 38 7.45 -34.53 5.20
N VAL A 39 6.63 -34.08 6.16
CA VAL A 39 7.08 -33.27 7.29
C VAL A 39 7.56 -34.18 8.43
N SER A 40 8.71 -33.88 9.04
CA SER A 40 9.22 -34.59 10.23
C SER A 40 8.22 -34.57 11.39
N LYS A 41 8.33 -35.55 12.30
CA LYS A 41 7.50 -35.62 13.52
C LYS A 41 7.58 -34.33 14.33
N GLU A 42 8.80 -33.86 14.56
CA GLU A 42 9.16 -32.52 15.01
C GLU A 42 10.02 -31.94 13.90
N HIS A 43 9.64 -30.80 13.34
CA HIS A 43 10.25 -30.27 12.12
C HIS A 43 10.98 -28.95 12.39
N CYS A 44 10.27 -27.99 12.98
CA CYS A 44 10.82 -26.71 13.35
C CYS A 44 10.09 -26.15 14.57
N ARG A 45 10.62 -25.05 15.09
CA ARG A 45 10.03 -24.30 16.19
C ARG A 45 10.08 -22.82 15.91
N ILE A 46 9.11 -22.10 16.45
CA ILE A 46 9.06 -20.64 16.44
C ILE A 46 9.16 -20.16 17.89
N THR A 47 10.16 -19.35 18.17
CA THR A 47 10.41 -18.74 19.48
C THR A 47 10.43 -17.22 19.38
N VAL A 48 9.98 -16.53 20.43
CA VAL A 48 10.17 -15.07 20.52
C VAL A 48 11.58 -14.76 21.01
N GLY A 49 12.38 -14.09 20.17
CA GLY A 49 13.72 -13.58 20.47
C GLY A 49 13.74 -12.06 20.64
N ALA A 50 14.95 -11.48 20.71
CA ALA A 50 15.13 -10.03 20.90
C ALA A 50 14.62 -9.20 19.70
N GLU A 51 14.71 -9.75 18.49
CA GLU A 51 14.34 -9.07 17.24
C GLU A 51 12.96 -9.50 16.70
N GLY A 52 12.18 -10.27 17.46
CA GLY A 52 10.86 -10.76 17.07
C GLY A 52 10.76 -12.28 17.05
N TYR A 53 9.86 -12.82 16.23
CA TYR A 53 9.66 -14.26 16.09
C TYR A 53 10.80 -14.88 15.26
N VAL A 54 11.38 -15.97 15.74
CA VAL A 54 12.49 -16.67 15.10
C VAL A 54 12.07 -18.09 14.79
N LEU A 55 12.11 -18.47 13.52
CA LEU A 55 11.92 -19.84 13.06
C LEU A 55 13.26 -20.57 13.09
N ARG A 56 13.31 -21.74 13.70
CA ARG A 56 14.49 -22.62 13.71
C ARG A 56 14.12 -24.04 13.32
N ASP A 57 14.81 -24.58 12.33
CA ASP A 57 14.72 -25.99 11.97
C ASP A 57 15.40 -26.86 13.04
N VAL A 58 14.78 -27.98 13.43
CA VAL A 58 15.29 -28.86 14.50
C VAL A 58 15.91 -30.16 13.97
N GLY A 59 16.45 -30.13 12.76
CA GLY A 59 17.04 -31.30 12.10
C GLY A 59 16.00 -32.09 11.30
N SER A 60 15.12 -31.37 10.60
CA SER A 60 14.12 -32.00 9.75
C SER A 60 14.77 -32.72 8.56
N LEU A 61 14.09 -33.75 8.04
CA LEU A 61 14.64 -34.55 6.93
C LEU A 61 14.72 -33.75 5.63
N ASN A 62 13.66 -32.97 5.34
CA ASN A 62 13.51 -32.25 4.08
C ASN A 62 13.91 -30.76 4.19
N GLY A 63 14.16 -30.27 5.40
CA GLY A 63 14.45 -28.86 5.66
C GLY A 63 13.21 -27.99 5.76
N SER A 64 13.37 -26.87 6.46
CA SER A 64 12.44 -25.75 6.47
C SER A 64 12.86 -24.71 5.44
N PHE A 65 11.88 -24.07 4.78
CA PHE A 65 12.14 -23.01 3.80
C PHE A 65 11.36 -21.75 4.16
N VAL A 66 11.98 -20.59 3.95
CA VAL A 66 11.31 -19.29 4.04
C VAL A 66 11.50 -18.57 2.70
N ASN A 67 10.39 -18.14 2.08
CA ASN A 67 10.39 -17.46 0.77
C ASN A 67 11.17 -18.22 -0.33
N GLY A 68 11.14 -19.56 -0.28
CA GLY A 68 11.83 -20.44 -1.23
C GLY A 68 13.29 -20.75 -0.89
N GLU A 69 13.87 -20.09 0.10
CA GLU A 69 15.24 -20.34 0.56
C GLU A 69 15.27 -21.32 1.74
N LYS A 70 16.19 -22.29 1.71
CA LYS A 70 16.35 -23.26 2.80
C LYS A 70 17.01 -22.59 4.00
N ILE A 71 16.42 -22.73 5.19
CA ILE A 71 16.91 -22.09 6.41
C ILE A 71 17.31 -23.12 7.48
N THR A 72 18.21 -22.70 8.36
CA THR A 72 18.44 -23.32 9.66
C THR A 72 17.84 -22.48 10.78
N GLU A 73 17.95 -21.16 10.63
CA GLU A 73 17.36 -20.15 11.50
C GLU A 73 16.99 -18.92 10.66
N HIS A 74 15.85 -18.30 10.95
CA HIS A 74 15.38 -17.09 10.27
C HIS A 74 14.53 -16.23 11.20
N VAL A 75 14.79 -14.92 11.22
CA VAL A 75 13.93 -13.95 11.91
C VAL A 75 12.73 -13.66 11.02
N LEU A 76 11.55 -14.10 11.45
CA LEU A 76 10.32 -13.99 10.69
C LEU A 76 9.88 -12.53 10.58
N ARG A 77 9.55 -12.12 9.37
CA ARG A 77 8.93 -10.84 9.05
C ARG A 77 7.49 -11.08 8.65
N HIS A 78 6.62 -10.14 9.00
CA HIS A 78 5.23 -10.12 8.52
C HIS A 78 5.23 -10.33 7.00
N GLY A 79 4.39 -11.25 6.50
CA GLY A 79 4.31 -11.64 5.10
C GLY A 79 5.11 -12.89 4.73
N ASP A 80 6.12 -13.29 5.51
CA ASP A 80 7.01 -14.41 5.19
C ASP A 80 6.24 -15.71 4.93
N GLN A 81 6.59 -16.41 3.84
CA GLN A 81 6.05 -17.72 3.51
C GLN A 81 6.97 -18.83 4.03
N ILE A 82 6.46 -19.62 4.97
CA ILE A 82 7.14 -20.76 5.58
C ILE A 82 6.65 -22.03 4.88
N SER A 83 7.55 -22.73 4.18
CA SER A 83 7.22 -24.00 3.53
C SER A 83 7.85 -25.18 4.25
N LEU A 84 7.01 -26.12 4.64
CA LEU A 84 7.36 -27.38 5.30
C LEU A 84 6.79 -28.53 4.47
N GLY A 85 7.64 -29.19 3.68
CA GLY A 85 7.16 -30.19 2.72
C GLY A 85 6.29 -29.56 1.64
N ASN A 86 5.05 -30.04 1.49
CA ASN A 86 4.04 -29.50 0.59
C ASN A 86 3.10 -28.50 1.27
N THR A 87 3.32 -28.22 2.56
CA THR A 87 2.49 -27.30 3.33
C THR A 87 3.16 -25.93 3.41
N THR A 88 2.42 -24.89 3.03
CA THR A 88 2.90 -23.50 3.12
C THR A 88 2.05 -22.71 4.10
N TYR A 89 2.70 -22.04 5.03
CA TYR A 89 2.10 -21.09 5.96
C TYR A 89 2.57 -19.68 5.63
N ARG A 90 1.71 -18.68 5.87
CA ARG A 90 2.08 -17.27 5.89
C ARG A 90 2.18 -16.80 7.33
N PHE A 91 3.29 -16.14 7.68
CA PHE A 91 3.44 -15.49 8.97
C PHE A 91 2.81 -14.10 8.95
N VAL A 92 1.87 -13.87 9.86
CA VAL A 92 1.18 -12.60 10.03
C VAL A 92 1.40 -12.15 11.46
N GLU A 93 2.18 -11.11 11.63
CA GLU A 93 2.25 -10.40 12.91
C GLU A 93 1.04 -9.49 13.02
N ASP A 94 0.19 -9.67 14.03
CA ASP A 94 -0.77 -8.64 14.47
C ASP A 94 0.07 -7.54 15.10
N ARG A 95 0.66 -6.72 14.23
CA ARG A 95 1.04 -5.40 14.62
C ARG A 95 -0.28 -4.73 14.98
N PRO A 96 -0.52 -4.30 16.24
CA PRO A 96 -1.38 -3.15 16.38
C PRO A 96 -0.86 -2.11 15.38
N ALA A 97 -1.73 -1.32 14.78
CA ALA A 97 -1.31 -0.14 14.02
C ALA A 97 -0.62 0.87 14.98
N GLU A 98 0.46 0.46 15.63
CA GLU A 98 1.31 1.25 16.49
C GLU A 98 2.39 1.82 15.57
N ASP A 99 2.17 3.11 15.29
CA ASP A 99 3.12 4.08 14.76
C ASP A 99 3.60 3.88 13.31
N LEU A 100 2.66 3.62 12.39
CA LEU A 100 2.76 4.34 11.12
C LEU A 100 2.61 5.85 11.43
N PRO A 101 3.30 6.78 10.71
CA PRO A 101 3.18 8.23 10.92
C PRO A 101 1.76 8.82 10.65
N LEU A 102 0.70 7.99 10.69
CA LEU A 102 -0.71 8.35 10.57
C LEU A 102 -1.15 9.38 11.63
N ARG A 103 -0.52 9.40 12.82
CA ARG A 103 -0.79 10.41 13.86
C ARG A 103 -0.46 11.85 13.44
N LYS A 104 0.27 12.03 12.33
CA LYS A 104 0.60 13.33 11.77
C LYS A 104 -0.34 13.74 10.63
N VAL A 105 -1.39 12.97 10.34
CA VAL A 105 -2.36 13.33 9.30
C VAL A 105 -3.58 13.99 9.94
N THR A 106 -3.79 15.27 9.67
CA THR A 106 -4.93 16.04 10.17
C THR A 106 -5.85 16.44 9.01
N MET A 107 -7.15 16.18 9.16
CA MET A 107 -8.17 16.59 8.20
C MET A 107 -8.55 18.06 8.42
N MET A 108 -8.35 18.91 7.42
CA MET A 108 -8.78 20.31 7.48
C MET A 108 -10.26 20.44 7.09
N GLY A 109 -11.03 21.15 7.92
CA GLY A 109 -12.43 21.50 7.63
C GLY A 109 -12.59 22.54 6.52
N ASP A 110 -13.84 22.79 6.12
CA ASP A 110 -14.32 23.59 4.96
C ASP A 110 -13.84 25.05 4.84
N GLN A 111 -12.91 25.51 5.68
CA GLN A 111 -12.39 26.88 5.65
C GLN A 111 -11.38 27.13 4.52
N VAL A 112 -11.01 26.11 3.74
CA VAL A 112 -10.08 26.24 2.61
C VAL A 112 -10.84 25.95 1.31
N GLN A 113 -11.21 27.02 0.58
CA GLN A 113 -11.69 26.86 -0.81
C GLN A 113 -10.52 26.41 -1.69
N SER A 114 -10.37 25.10 -1.87
CA SER A 114 -9.47 24.54 -2.88
C SER A 114 -10.08 24.78 -4.27
N GLN A 115 -9.34 25.46 -5.14
CA GLN A 115 -9.69 25.57 -6.55
C GLN A 115 -9.20 24.33 -7.29
N VAL A 116 -10.14 23.46 -7.67
CA VAL A 116 -9.87 22.32 -8.56
C VAL A 116 -9.52 22.87 -9.94
N GLN A 117 -8.26 22.71 -10.34
CA GLN A 117 -7.76 23.23 -11.62
C GLN A 117 -8.13 22.35 -12.80
N SER A 118 -8.04 21.04 -12.61
CA SER A 118 -8.39 20.07 -13.63
C SER A 118 -8.94 18.81 -12.99
N THR A 119 -9.86 18.19 -13.70
CA THR A 119 -10.37 16.87 -13.36
C THR A 119 -10.23 15.93 -14.53
N LEU A 120 -9.43 14.88 -14.35
CA LEU A 120 -9.36 13.80 -15.33
C LEU A 120 -10.20 12.62 -14.85
N SER A 121 -11.12 12.16 -15.71
CA SER A 121 -11.74 10.87 -15.53
C SER A 121 -10.67 9.80 -15.75
N ALA A 122 -10.54 8.84 -14.83
CA ALA A 122 -9.63 7.70 -14.93
C ALA A 122 -9.87 6.80 -16.17
N LYS A 123 -10.85 7.14 -17.03
CA LYS A 123 -11.13 6.48 -18.30
C LYS A 123 -10.22 6.99 -19.42
N SER A 124 -8.91 6.88 -19.23
CA SER A 124 -7.98 6.84 -20.36
C SER A 124 -8.21 5.52 -21.09
N ARG A 125 -9.18 5.49 -22.00
CA ARG A 125 -9.43 4.32 -22.83
C ARG A 125 -8.31 4.21 -23.85
N PHE A 126 -7.50 3.16 -23.73
CA PHE A 126 -6.61 2.74 -24.81
C PHE A 126 -7.45 2.53 -26.07
N LEU A 127 -7.07 3.21 -27.15
CA LEU A 127 -7.72 3.05 -28.44
C LEU A 127 -7.13 1.83 -29.15
N PRO A 128 -7.92 1.12 -29.98
CA PRO A 128 -7.38 0.08 -30.84
C PRO A 128 -6.24 0.64 -31.70
N ALA A 129 -5.18 -0.14 -31.91
CA ALA A 129 -4.02 0.30 -32.70
C ALA A 129 -4.41 0.82 -34.10
N SER A 130 -5.47 0.26 -34.70
CA SER A 130 -6.03 0.69 -35.98
C SER A 130 -6.64 2.10 -35.97
N ALA A 131 -7.00 2.63 -34.81
CA ALA A 131 -7.57 3.97 -34.63
C ALA A 131 -6.52 5.04 -34.32
N ILE A 132 -5.27 4.65 -34.03
CA ILE A 132 -4.18 5.57 -33.66
C ILE A 132 -3.37 5.90 -34.92
N LYS A 133 -3.50 7.15 -35.41
CA LYS A 133 -2.77 7.62 -36.60
C LYS A 133 -1.38 8.16 -36.29
N ASP A 134 -1.16 8.60 -35.05
CA ASP A 134 0.13 9.14 -34.60
C ASP A 134 1.00 8.05 -33.97
N THR A 135 2.14 7.77 -34.60
CA THR A 135 3.12 6.79 -34.10
C THR A 135 3.75 7.19 -32.76
N ASN A 136 3.81 8.49 -32.43
CA ASN A 136 4.32 8.95 -31.13
C ASN A 136 3.30 8.70 -30.01
N ALA A 137 2.02 8.95 -30.28
CA ALA A 137 0.93 8.59 -29.37
C ALA A 137 0.90 7.07 -29.09
N LEU A 138 1.08 6.25 -30.13
CA LEU A 138 1.13 4.79 -29.99
C LEU A 138 2.31 4.33 -29.12
N ARG A 139 3.50 4.92 -29.30
CA ARG A 139 4.66 4.62 -28.45
C ARG A 139 4.42 5.00 -26.99
N ALA A 140 3.83 6.16 -26.73
CA ALA A 140 3.52 6.60 -25.38
C ALA A 140 2.51 5.68 -24.69
N ASP A 141 1.47 5.24 -25.40
CA ASP A 141 0.47 4.31 -24.86
C ASP A 141 1.04 2.89 -24.65
N TYR A 142 1.95 2.43 -25.52
CA TYR A 142 2.68 1.18 -25.31
C TYR A 142 3.56 1.24 -24.05
N GLU A 143 4.29 2.34 -23.83
CA GLU A 143 5.10 2.50 -22.61
C GLU A 143 4.23 2.48 -21.35
N LYS A 144 3.05 3.14 -21.36
CA LYS A 144 2.09 3.05 -20.25
C LYS A 144 1.65 1.61 -20.01
N LEU A 145 1.32 0.86 -21.07
CA LEU A 145 0.92 -0.54 -20.96
C LEU A 145 2.05 -1.43 -20.45
N ARG A 146 3.29 -1.24 -20.93
CA ARG A 146 4.47 -1.97 -20.45
C ARG A 146 4.69 -1.73 -18.96
N ILE A 147 4.67 -0.48 -18.53
CA ILE A 147 4.82 -0.10 -17.12
C ILE A 147 3.69 -0.69 -16.28
N ALA A 148 2.44 -0.54 -16.72
CA ALA A 148 1.29 -1.11 -16.02
C ALA A 148 1.37 -2.64 -15.92
N HIS A 149 1.87 -3.32 -16.96
CA HIS A 149 2.07 -4.77 -16.96
C HIS A 149 3.22 -5.19 -16.02
N GLU A 150 4.34 -4.48 -16.04
CA GLU A 150 5.46 -4.71 -15.13
C GLU A 150 5.06 -4.48 -13.67
N LEU A 151 4.28 -3.42 -13.40
CA LEU A 151 3.68 -3.19 -12.10
C LEU A 151 2.74 -4.35 -11.75
N SER A 152 1.78 -4.70 -12.62
CA SER A 152 0.83 -5.79 -12.37
C SER A 152 1.52 -7.14 -12.10
N GLN A 153 2.64 -7.45 -12.77
CA GLN A 153 3.42 -8.66 -12.49
C GLN A 153 4.16 -8.59 -11.16
N LYS A 154 4.79 -7.46 -10.83
CA LYS A 154 5.45 -7.24 -9.53
C LYS A 154 4.45 -7.28 -8.37
N LEU A 155 3.24 -6.77 -8.59
CA LEU A 155 2.15 -6.73 -7.61
C LEU A 155 1.43 -8.09 -7.49
N SER A 156 1.40 -8.93 -8.54
CA SER A 156 0.73 -10.26 -8.53
C SER A 156 1.46 -11.31 -7.70
N LEU A 157 2.66 -11.02 -7.19
CA LEU A 157 3.45 -11.96 -6.40
C LEU A 157 3.28 -11.78 -4.88
N ASP A 158 2.69 -10.67 -4.44
CA ASP A 158 2.46 -10.40 -3.01
C ASP A 158 0.97 -10.49 -2.70
N THR A 159 0.60 -11.48 -1.89
CA THR A 159 -0.79 -11.70 -1.47
C THR A 159 -1.21 -10.83 -0.28
N ASP A 160 -0.34 -9.91 0.16
CA ASP A 160 -0.60 -9.03 1.29
C ASP A 160 -0.91 -7.60 0.83
N LEU A 161 -2.12 -7.13 1.17
CA LEU A 161 -2.58 -5.80 0.82
C LEU A 161 -1.68 -4.71 1.39
N ASP A 162 -1.15 -4.88 2.61
CA ASP A 162 -0.33 -3.84 3.24
C ASP A 162 1.05 -3.74 2.58
N GLU A 163 1.66 -4.87 2.18
CA GLU A 163 2.90 -4.87 1.39
C GLU A 163 2.71 -4.27 0.00
N LEU A 164 1.59 -4.59 -0.64
CA LEU A 164 1.20 -4.06 -1.93
C LEU A 164 1.05 -2.53 -1.88
N LEU A 165 0.31 -2.01 -0.90
CA LEU A 165 0.09 -0.59 -0.73
C LEU A 165 1.39 0.15 -0.41
N GLN A 166 2.25 -0.44 0.41
CA GLN A 166 3.58 0.10 0.69
C GLN A 166 4.40 0.22 -0.60
N LYS A 167 4.48 -0.84 -1.41
CA LYS A 167 5.20 -0.82 -2.69
C LYS A 167 4.63 0.24 -3.64
N ILE A 168 3.30 0.32 -3.76
CA ILE A 168 2.63 1.32 -4.61
C ILE A 168 3.02 2.74 -4.20
N VAL A 169 2.97 3.07 -2.90
CA VAL A 169 3.33 4.43 -2.48
C VAL A 169 4.81 4.70 -2.69
N ASP A 170 5.69 3.76 -2.37
CA ASP A 170 7.13 3.96 -2.51
C ASP A 170 7.52 4.18 -3.98
N GLU A 171 6.92 3.42 -4.91
CA GLU A 171 7.10 3.61 -6.36
C GLU A 171 6.51 4.94 -6.84
N THR A 172 5.29 5.27 -6.42
CA THR A 172 4.64 6.56 -6.75
C THR A 172 5.50 7.74 -6.28
N PHE A 173 6.07 7.64 -5.09
CA PHE A 173 6.92 8.66 -4.49
C PHE A 173 8.27 8.81 -5.19
N GLN A 174 8.77 7.76 -5.86
CA GLN A 174 9.99 7.82 -6.67
C GLN A 174 9.74 8.38 -8.07
N LEU A 175 8.62 7.99 -8.69
CA LEU A 175 8.23 8.44 -10.03
C LEU A 175 7.85 9.92 -10.03
N ILE A 176 7.12 10.35 -9.00
CA ILE A 176 6.63 11.72 -8.87
C ILE A 176 7.58 12.49 -7.94
N ARG A 177 7.94 13.74 -8.28
CA ARG A 177 8.73 14.62 -7.41
C ARG A 177 7.90 15.17 -6.24
N ALA A 178 7.24 14.28 -5.50
CA ALA A 178 6.44 14.59 -4.34
C ALA A 178 7.31 14.86 -3.11
N ASP A 179 6.77 15.61 -2.15
CA ASP A 179 7.36 15.74 -0.82
C ASP A 179 6.64 14.85 0.19
N ARG A 180 5.34 14.60 -0.03
CA ARG A 180 4.50 13.70 0.76
C ARG A 180 3.54 12.92 -0.13
N ALA A 181 3.26 11.67 0.24
CA ALA A 181 2.24 10.82 -0.36
C ALA A 181 1.48 10.06 0.73
N VAL A 182 0.17 9.95 0.57
CA VAL A 182 -0.74 9.29 1.50
C VAL A 182 -1.69 8.40 0.71
N ILE A 183 -1.80 7.14 1.10
CA ILE A 183 -2.87 6.26 0.62
C ILE A 183 -3.99 6.31 1.64
N LEU A 184 -5.19 6.62 1.16
CA LEU A 184 -6.44 6.54 1.90
C LEU A 184 -7.25 5.36 1.36
N LEU A 185 -7.84 4.58 2.26
CA LEU A 185 -8.80 3.53 1.91
C LEU A 185 -10.19 3.96 2.34
N LEU A 186 -11.19 3.63 1.54
CA LEU A 186 -12.59 3.88 1.90
C LEU A 186 -13.00 2.84 2.94
N ASN A 187 -13.33 3.30 4.14
CA ASN A 187 -13.96 2.47 5.14
C ASN A 187 -15.46 2.34 4.81
N GLN A 188 -15.91 1.11 4.58
CA GLN A 188 -17.29 0.82 4.16
C GLN A 188 -18.31 1.03 5.28
N ASP A 189 -17.88 1.01 6.55
CA ASP A 189 -18.78 1.14 7.70
C ASP A 189 -19.20 2.60 7.94
N ASN A 190 -18.33 3.57 7.65
CA ASN A 190 -18.55 5.00 7.90
C ASN A 190 -18.54 5.88 6.63
N ASP A 191 -18.27 5.32 5.45
CA ASP A 191 -18.14 6.04 4.17
C ASP A 191 -17.07 7.15 4.20
N GLU A 192 -16.03 6.98 5.04
CA GLU A 192 -14.90 7.90 5.17
C GLU A 192 -13.63 7.33 4.54
N LEU A 193 -12.82 8.24 3.96
CA LEU A 193 -11.48 7.91 3.46
C LEU A 193 -10.49 8.01 4.62
N GLU A 194 -9.97 6.87 5.05
CA GLU A 194 -9.06 6.76 6.18
C GLU A 194 -7.62 6.55 5.72
N PRO A 195 -6.64 7.32 6.23
CA PRO A 195 -5.23 7.12 5.91
C PRO A 195 -4.77 5.72 6.32
N ARG A 196 -4.23 4.96 5.36
CA ARG A 196 -3.65 3.63 5.58
C ARG A 196 -2.13 3.64 5.54
N TYR A 197 -1.53 4.42 4.63
CA TYR A 197 -0.09 4.50 4.46
C TYR A 197 0.37 5.93 4.21
N VAL A 198 1.54 6.31 4.74
CA VAL A 198 2.11 7.66 4.62
C VAL A 198 3.59 7.57 4.29
N ARG A 199 4.02 8.32 3.28
CA ARG A 199 5.42 8.50 2.90
C ARG A 199 5.75 9.98 2.81
N GLN A 200 6.84 10.39 3.45
CA GLN A 200 7.25 11.79 3.48
C GLN A 200 8.77 11.93 3.51
N LYS A 201 9.31 12.98 2.89
CA LYS A 201 10.74 13.34 2.97
C LYS A 201 11.12 13.91 4.33
N ARG A 202 10.19 14.63 4.97
CA ARG A 202 10.39 15.36 6.22
C ARG A 202 9.33 14.95 7.21
N ASP A 203 9.71 14.93 8.48
CA ASP A 203 8.87 14.43 9.56
C ASP A 203 7.87 15.48 10.07
N GLU A 204 7.00 15.97 9.18
CA GLU A 204 6.07 17.09 9.40
C GLU A 204 4.61 16.64 9.44
N GLU A 205 3.72 17.51 9.93
CA GLU A 205 2.27 17.25 9.92
C GLU A 205 1.72 17.35 8.49
N ILE A 206 1.01 16.32 8.05
CA ILE A 206 0.31 16.25 6.77
C ILE A 206 -1.11 16.76 6.98
N LYS A 207 -1.51 17.75 6.18
CA LYS A 207 -2.84 18.33 6.27
C LYS A 207 -3.61 18.03 5.00
N LEU A 208 -4.71 17.28 5.12
CA LEU A 208 -5.53 16.87 3.99
C LEU A 208 -6.79 17.73 3.90
N SER A 209 -7.09 18.25 2.70
CA SER A 209 -8.33 19.00 2.45
C SER A 209 -9.51 18.05 2.30
N ARG A 210 -10.51 18.19 3.18
CA ARG A 210 -11.77 17.43 3.05
C ARG A 210 -12.47 17.70 1.73
N SER A 211 -12.44 18.94 1.24
CA SER A 211 -13.11 19.32 -0.01
C SER A 211 -12.51 18.61 -1.23
N ILE A 212 -11.18 18.46 -1.30
CA ILE A 212 -10.52 17.67 -2.36
C ILE A 212 -10.93 16.20 -2.28
N LEU A 213 -10.89 15.61 -1.08
CA LEU A 213 -11.23 14.20 -0.88
C LEU A 213 -12.71 13.92 -1.21
N GLU A 214 -13.62 14.81 -0.82
CA GLU A 214 -15.04 14.72 -1.17
C GLU A 214 -15.29 14.86 -2.68
N GLU A 215 -14.56 15.75 -3.37
CA GLU A 215 -14.67 15.88 -4.82
C GLU A 215 -14.18 14.61 -5.54
N VAL A 216 -13.09 14.01 -5.05
CA VAL A 216 -12.59 12.73 -5.57
C VAL A 216 -13.58 11.60 -5.26
N LYS A 217 -14.15 11.55 -4.05
CA LYS A 217 -15.12 10.54 -3.61
C LYS A 217 -16.40 10.59 -4.45
N LYS A 218 -17.00 11.77 -4.59
CA LYS A 218 -18.24 11.98 -5.36
C LYS A 218 -18.00 11.89 -6.86
N GLY A 219 -16.92 12.49 -7.33
CA GLY A 219 -16.63 12.64 -8.74
C GLY A 219 -15.95 11.42 -9.37
N ARG A 220 -15.36 10.53 -8.57
CA ARG A 220 -14.51 9.40 -9.00
C ARG A 220 -13.51 9.81 -10.07
N ARG A 221 -12.96 11.02 -9.93
CA ARG A 221 -12.05 11.64 -10.89
C ARG A 221 -10.85 12.21 -10.16
N ALA A 222 -9.71 12.18 -10.82
CA ALA A 222 -8.50 12.74 -10.26
C ALA A 222 -8.64 14.27 -10.17
N VAL A 223 -8.13 14.85 -9.10
CA VAL A 223 -8.21 16.28 -8.79
C VAL A 223 -6.79 16.82 -8.68
N LEU A 224 -6.50 17.85 -9.48
CA LEU A 224 -5.30 18.67 -9.34
C LEU A 224 -5.70 20.01 -8.73
N SER A 225 -5.00 20.43 -7.68
CA SER A 225 -5.17 21.74 -7.05
C SER A 225 -3.80 22.37 -6.83
N SER A 226 -3.66 23.64 -7.19
CA SER A 226 -2.50 24.46 -6.81
C SER A 226 -2.98 25.62 -5.94
N ASP A 227 -2.18 26.01 -4.96
CA ASP A 227 -2.54 27.12 -4.07
C ASP A 227 -2.64 28.43 -4.87
N ALA A 228 -3.77 29.13 -4.74
CA ALA A 228 -4.16 30.29 -5.56
C ALA A 228 -3.41 31.57 -5.16
N LEU A 229 -2.11 31.62 -5.41
CA LEU A 229 -1.28 32.82 -5.18
C LEU A 229 -1.33 33.86 -6.32
N VAL A 230 -2.38 33.87 -7.15
CA VAL A 230 -2.47 34.80 -8.30
C VAL A 230 -3.83 35.49 -8.36
N ASP A 231 -4.17 36.31 -7.36
CA ASP A 231 -5.03 37.48 -7.60
C ASP A 231 -4.71 38.58 -6.56
N GLU A 232 -4.28 39.75 -7.02
CA GLU A 232 -3.91 40.90 -6.19
C GLU A 232 -5.10 41.52 -5.41
N ARG A 233 -6.33 41.05 -5.64
CA ARG A 233 -7.55 41.63 -5.09
C ARG A 233 -7.88 41.21 -3.65
N PHE A 234 -7.23 40.18 -3.10
CA PHE A 234 -7.58 39.64 -1.77
C PHE A 234 -6.47 39.86 -0.74
N LYS A 235 -6.33 41.10 -0.25
CA LYS A 235 -5.33 41.50 0.75
C LYS A 235 -5.69 41.19 2.21
N ALA A 236 -6.93 40.78 2.52
CA ALA A 236 -7.42 40.69 3.91
C ALA A 236 -7.35 39.28 4.55
N ALA A 237 -7.30 38.19 3.77
CA ALA A 237 -7.24 36.81 4.28
C ALA A 237 -5.79 36.28 4.44
N LYS A 238 -4.84 37.18 4.65
CA LYS A 238 -3.40 36.97 4.42
C LYS A 238 -2.63 36.18 5.50
N SER A 239 -3.20 35.81 6.65
CA SER A 239 -2.37 35.37 7.80
C SER A 239 -2.47 33.91 8.23
N ILE A 240 -3.42 33.11 7.73
CA ILE A 240 -3.60 31.71 8.16
C ILE A 240 -3.26 30.70 7.04
N ILE A 241 -3.13 31.18 5.79
CA ILE A 241 -2.83 30.38 4.58
C ILE A 241 -1.33 30.49 4.26
N MET A 242 -0.47 30.11 5.21
CA MET A 242 1.00 30.18 5.05
C MET A 242 1.73 28.96 5.64
N GLN A 243 1.25 27.74 5.40
CA GLN A 243 1.94 26.53 5.90
C GLN A 243 1.99 25.36 4.90
N GLY A 244 2.54 25.63 3.71
CA GLY A 244 3.47 24.66 3.12
C GLY A 244 3.00 23.73 2.01
N ILE A 245 1.83 23.89 1.40
CA ILE A 245 1.43 23.08 0.22
C ILE A 245 1.33 23.99 -0.99
N ARG A 246 2.18 23.78 -2.01
CA ARG A 246 2.18 24.59 -3.24
C ARG A 246 1.45 23.92 -4.40
N SER A 247 1.40 22.59 -4.39
CA SER A 247 0.72 21.78 -5.39
C SER A 247 0.24 20.51 -4.72
N THR A 248 -0.98 20.08 -5.01
CA THR A 248 -1.55 18.82 -4.52
C THR A 248 -2.30 18.11 -5.64
N MET A 249 -2.18 16.78 -5.62
CA MET A 249 -2.83 15.88 -6.53
C MET A 249 -3.53 14.79 -5.72
N CYS A 250 -4.77 14.48 -6.07
CA CYS A 250 -5.49 13.37 -5.47
C CYS A 250 -6.14 12.51 -6.54
N VAL A 251 -5.81 11.22 -6.56
CA VAL A 251 -6.22 10.27 -7.60
C VAL A 251 -7.07 9.17 -6.94
N PRO A 252 -8.28 8.87 -7.44
CA PRO A 252 -9.11 7.82 -6.87
C PRO A 252 -8.57 6.43 -7.25
N LEU A 253 -8.59 5.52 -6.30
CA LEU A 253 -8.37 4.09 -6.53
C LEU A 253 -9.71 3.45 -6.87
N VAL A 254 -9.94 3.13 -8.14
CA VAL A 254 -11.22 2.61 -8.64
C VAL A 254 -11.04 1.24 -9.29
N TYR A 255 -11.87 0.28 -8.90
CA TYR A 255 -11.95 -1.04 -9.53
C TYR A 255 -13.39 -1.31 -9.97
N ASN A 256 -13.63 -1.60 -11.25
CA ASN A 256 -14.97 -1.82 -11.80
C ASN A 256 -16.01 -0.75 -11.39
N ASP A 257 -15.63 0.53 -11.54
CA ASP A 257 -16.39 1.72 -11.09
C ASP A 257 -16.64 1.80 -9.55
N ILE A 258 -16.13 0.88 -8.74
CA ILE A 258 -16.18 0.93 -7.27
C ILE A 258 -14.97 1.70 -6.75
N LEU A 259 -15.21 2.71 -5.91
CA LEU A 259 -14.15 3.45 -5.22
C LEU A 259 -13.62 2.61 -4.05
N LEU A 260 -12.34 2.26 -4.10
CA LEU A 260 -11.64 1.54 -3.04
C LEU A 260 -10.90 2.49 -2.09
N GLY A 261 -10.52 3.67 -2.56
CA GLY A 261 -9.69 4.61 -1.83
C GLY A 261 -9.23 5.78 -2.68
N ALA A 262 -8.20 6.49 -2.22
CA ALA A 262 -7.55 7.56 -2.96
C ALA A 262 -6.06 7.64 -2.62
N ILE A 263 -5.23 8.02 -3.59
CA ILE A 263 -3.84 8.41 -3.37
C ILE A 263 -3.79 9.94 -3.35
N HIS A 264 -3.29 10.51 -2.27
CA HIS A 264 -3.04 11.93 -2.12
C HIS A 264 -1.54 12.20 -2.17
N VAL A 265 -1.11 13.18 -2.96
CA VAL A 265 0.28 13.56 -3.13
C VAL A 265 0.38 15.07 -3.05
N ASP A 266 1.38 15.59 -2.34
CA ASP A 266 1.65 17.02 -2.31
C ASP A 266 3.13 17.37 -2.48
N SER A 267 3.36 18.62 -2.91
CA SER A 267 4.68 19.24 -2.94
C SER A 267 4.65 20.57 -2.21
N MET A 268 5.66 20.77 -1.37
CA MET A 268 5.89 21.98 -0.60
C MET A 268 6.82 22.96 -1.33
N LEU A 269 7.64 22.45 -2.25
CA LEU A 269 8.74 23.20 -2.86
C LEU A 269 8.39 23.87 -4.19
N ALA A 270 7.50 23.29 -4.99
CA ALA A 270 7.19 23.78 -6.33
C ALA A 270 5.69 24.07 -6.53
N THR A 271 5.38 25.26 -7.04
CA THR A 271 4.06 25.58 -7.60
C THR A 271 3.91 24.90 -8.95
N GLY A 272 2.79 24.21 -9.20
CA GLY A 272 2.60 23.43 -10.43
C GLY A 272 3.55 22.24 -10.54
N ALA A 273 3.92 21.64 -9.40
CA ALA A 273 4.78 20.45 -9.36
C ALA A 273 4.17 19.25 -10.09
N PHE A 274 2.85 19.22 -10.20
CA PHE A 274 2.10 18.17 -10.86
C PHE A 274 1.34 18.74 -12.05
N THR A 275 1.25 17.94 -13.09
CA THR A 275 0.61 18.24 -14.36
C THR A 275 -0.47 17.20 -14.64
N GLU A 276 -1.31 17.45 -15.65
CA GLU A 276 -2.31 16.47 -16.08
C GLU A 276 -1.69 15.13 -16.52
N LYS A 277 -0.42 15.11 -16.93
CA LYS A 277 0.29 13.88 -17.27
C LYS A 277 0.55 13.01 -16.04
N ASP A 278 0.74 13.62 -14.87
CA ASP A 278 0.98 12.91 -13.62
C ASP A 278 -0.31 12.29 -13.06
N LEU A 279 -1.48 12.80 -13.47
CA LEU A 279 -2.80 12.21 -13.16
C LEU A 279 -3.07 10.90 -13.92
N LEU A 280 -2.24 10.55 -14.90
CA LEU A 280 -2.38 9.37 -15.76
C LEU A 280 -1.52 8.18 -15.32
N LEU A 281 -0.74 8.33 -14.24
CA LEU A 281 -0.01 7.27 -13.56
C LEU A 281 -0.99 6.39 -12.77
#